data_AF-A0A9C5Z7T2-F1
#
_entry.id   AF-A0A9C5Z7T2-F1
#
_cell.length_a   1.000
_cell.length_b   1.000
_cell.length_c   1.000
_cell.angle_alpha   90.00
_cell.angle_beta   90.00
_cell.angle_gamma   90.00
#
_symmetry.space_group_name_H-M   'P 1'
#
loop_
_entity.id
_entity.type
_entity.pdbx_description
1 polymer ?
#
loop_
_entity_poly.entity_id
_entity_poly.type
_entity_poly.pdbx_seq_one_letter_code
_entity_poly.pdbx_strand_id
1 'polypeptide(L)' 'MTRGNQRDLARQKNLKKQAELNKGKRNDNLTVEQRKARDAEVMREKQRKKEAAENHQQMSKVK' A
#
# COMPACT_ATOMS: atom_id res chain seq x y z
N MET A 1 -41.18 19.86 9.67
CA MET A 1 -40.22 18.83 10.15
C MET A 1 -39.40 18.14 9.03
N THR A 2 -39.56 18.50 7.74
CA THR A 2 -38.98 17.76 6.60
C THR A 2 -37.58 18.20 6.15
N ARG A 3 -36.97 19.23 6.77
CA ARG A 3 -35.63 19.75 6.41
C ARG A 3 -34.49 19.31 7.34
N GLY A 4 -34.79 18.94 8.60
CA GLY A 4 -33.78 18.44 9.55
C GLY A 4 -33.17 17.13 9.06
N ASN A 5 -34.02 16.19 8.65
CA ASN A 5 -33.61 14.89 8.11
C ASN A 5 -32.68 15.02 6.89
N GLN A 6 -32.95 15.96 5.97
CA GLN A 6 -32.10 16.17 4.79
C GLN A 6 -30.72 16.75 5.14
N ARG A 7 -30.66 17.64 6.13
CA ARG A 7 -29.39 18.21 6.62
C ARG A 7 -28.54 17.14 7.29
N ASP A 8 -29.17 16.30 8.10
CA ASP A 8 -28.49 15.23 8.82
C ASP A 8 -28.00 14.15 7.87
N LEU A 9 -28.80 13.78 6.86
CA LEU A 9 -28.40 12.88 5.79
C LEU A 9 -27.23 13.45 4.97
N ALA A 10 -27.25 14.74 4.64
CA ALA A 10 -26.14 15.38 3.92
C ALA A 10 -24.85 15.38 4.73
N ARG A 11 -24.93 15.63 6.05
CA ARG A 11 -23.77 15.55 6.96
C ARG A 11 -23.22 14.12 7.02
N GLN A 12 -24.08 13.12 7.19
CA GLN A 12 -23.67 11.71 7.19
C GLN A 12 -23.00 11.31 5.87
N LYS A 13 -23.56 11.73 4.73
CA LYS A 13 -22.96 11.49 3.40
C LYS A 13 -21.59 12.14 3.26
N ASN A 14 -21.43 13.37 3.74
CA ASN A 14 -20.14 14.07 3.71
C ASN A 14 -19.10 13.36 4.59
N LEU A 15 -19.46 13.01 5.82
CA LEU A 15 -18.59 12.26 6.73
C LEU A 15 -18.16 10.92 6.12
N LYS A 16 -19.09 10.17 5.54
CA LYS A 16 -18.80 8.91 4.84
C LYS A 16 -17.87 9.13 3.65
N LYS A 17 -18.11 10.17 2.84
CA LYS A 17 -17.24 10.51 1.71
C LYS A 17 -15.82 10.84 2.16
N GLN A 18 -15.66 11.62 3.24
CA GLN A 18 -14.34 11.95 3.79
C GLN A 18 -13.62 10.73 4.37
N ALA A 19 -14.35 9.83 5.04
CA ALA A 19 -13.81 8.57 5.53
C ALA A 19 -13.31 7.68 4.38
N GLU A 20 -14.10 7.52 3.31
CA GLU A 20 -13.70 6.74 2.13
C GLU A 20 -12.54 7.38 1.35
N LEU A 21 -12.47 8.73 1.30
CA LEU A 21 -11.32 9.43 0.70
C LEU A 21 -10.02 9.21 1.46
N ASN A 22 -10.09 8.96 2.78
CA ASN A 22 -8.92 8.68 3.60
C ASN A 22 -8.63 7.17 3.73
N LYS A 23 -9.58 6.32 3.35
CA LYS A 23 -9.43 4.87 3.34
C LYS A 23 -8.39 4.47 2.28
N GLY A 24 -7.37 3.74 2.71
CA GLY A 24 -6.25 3.34 1.85
C GLY A 24 -5.16 4.40 1.71
N LYS A 25 -5.30 5.59 2.32
CA LYS A 25 -4.14 6.48 2.51
C LYS A 25 -3.21 5.84 3.52
N ARG A 26 -1.98 5.57 3.07
CA ARG A 26 -0.90 5.05 3.89
C ARG A 26 -0.33 6.21 4.74
N ASN A 27 -0.44 6.10 6.07
CA ASN A 27 0.05 7.10 7.03
C ASN A 27 1.54 6.90 7.35
N ASP A 28 2.32 6.48 6.36
CA ASP A 28 3.69 6.02 6.56
C ASP A 28 4.66 7.21 6.70
N ASN A 29 4.15 8.45 6.66
CA ASN A 29 4.89 9.72 6.71
C ASN A 29 6.05 9.84 5.69
N LEU A 30 6.07 8.98 4.67
CA LEU A 30 7.09 8.99 3.61
C LEU A 30 6.65 9.87 2.47
N THR A 31 7.61 10.60 1.92
CA THR A 31 7.41 11.29 0.64
C THR A 31 7.20 10.26 -0.49
N VAL A 32 6.65 10.71 -1.61
CA VAL A 32 6.46 9.86 -2.80
C VAL A 32 7.78 9.26 -3.29
N GLU A 33 8.87 10.02 -3.21
CA GLU A 33 10.21 9.59 -3.62
C GLU A 33 10.78 8.52 -2.70
N GLN A 34 10.66 8.70 -1.38
CA GLN A 34 11.10 7.70 -0.40
C GLN A 34 10.32 6.39 -0.54
N ARG A 35 9.02 6.47 -0.89
CA ARG A 35 8.21 5.29 -1.18
C ARG A 35 8.72 4.54 -2.41
N LYS A 36 9.01 5.27 -3.50
CA LYS A 36 9.58 4.67 -4.71
C LYS A 36 10.94 4.01 -4.44
N ALA A 37 11.79 4.64 -3.64
CA ALA A 37 13.08 4.09 -3.26
C ALA A 37 12.92 2.78 -2.47
N ARG A 38 12.06 2.78 -1.44
CA ARG A 38 11.74 1.58 -0.66
C ARG A 38 11.18 0.45 -1.53
N ASP A 39 10.22 0.75 -2.39
CA ASP A 39 9.61 -0.26 -3.26
C ASP A 39 10.66 -0.84 -4.24
N ALA A 40 11.58 -0.01 -4.74
CA ALA A 40 12.69 -0.46 -5.59
C ALA A 40 13.69 -1.33 -4.83
N GLU A 41 14.05 -0.98 -3.59
CA GLU A 41 14.92 -1.79 -2.73
C GLU A 41 14.32 -3.17 -2.46
N VAL A 42 13.04 -3.23 -2.09
CA VAL A 42 12.32 -4.49 -1.85
C VAL A 42 12.31 -5.37 -3.11
N MET A 43 12.16 -4.77 -4.30
CA MET A 43 12.22 -5.52 -5.56
C MET A 43 13.62 -6.06 -5.86
N ARG A 44 14.67 -5.26 -5.63
CA ARG A 44 16.06 -5.71 -5.80
C ARG A 44 16.41 -6.84 -4.84
N GLU A 45 15.98 -6.75 -3.58
CA GLU A 45 16.18 -7.83 -2.61
C GLU A 45 15.47 -9.12 -3.01
N LYS A 46 14.24 -9.03 -3.52
CA LYS A 46 13.50 -10.19 -4.03
C LYS A 46 14.22 -10.85 -5.20
N GLN A 47 14.75 -10.06 -6.14
CA GLN A 47 15.54 -10.58 -7.27
C GLN A 47 16.80 -11.28 -6.78
N ARG A 48 17.59 -10.65 -5.92
CA ARG A 48 18.79 -11.25 -5.33
C ARG A 48 18.50 -12.55 -4.57
N LYS A 49 17.41 -12.59 -3.81
CA LYS A 49 16.99 -13.82 -3.09
C LYS A 49 16.61 -14.94 -4.06
N LYS A 50 15.94 -14.61 -5.17
CA LYS A 50 15.61 -15.59 -6.22
C LYS A 50 16.87 -16.13 -6.89
N GLU A 51 17.78 -15.25 -7.30
CA GLU A 51 19.07 -15.62 -7.88
C GLU A 51 19.91 -16.48 -6.93
N ALA A 52 19.98 -16.11 -5.65
CA ALA A 52 20.68 -16.88 -4.63
C ALA A 52 20.05 -18.27 -4.41
N ALA A 53 18.72 -18.36 -4.40
CA ALA A 53 18.02 -19.64 -4.31
C ALA A 53 18.25 -20.52 -5.54
N GLU A 54 18.24 -19.93 -6.73
CA GLU A 54 18.54 -20.63 -7.99
C GLU A 54 19.99 -21.12 -8.01
N ASN A 55 20.96 -20.27 -7.62
CA ASN A 55 22.37 -20.66 -7.52
C ASN A 55 22.58 -21.79 -6.50
N HIS A 56 21.96 -21.71 -5.33
CA HIS A 56 22.01 -22.76 -4.32
C HIS A 56 21.41 -24.08 -4.84
N GLN A 57 20.31 -24.01 -5.59
CA GLN A 57 19.68 -25.17 -6.21
C GLN A 57 20.54 -25.78 -7.34
N GLN A 58 21.27 -24.96 -8.09
CA GLN A 58 22.22 -25.45 -9.09
C GLN A 58 23.43 -26.13 -8.43
N MET A 59 24.03 -25.52 -7.41
CA MET A 59 25.16 -26.10 -6.69
C MET A 59 24.84 -27.43 -6.02
N SER A 60 23.61 -27.60 -5.50
CA SER A 60 23.15 -28.87 -4.91
C SER A 60 22.84 -29.96 -5.92
N LYS A 61 22.64 -29.64 -7.21
CA LYS A 61 22.42 -30.63 -8.28
C LYS A 61 23.72 -31.15 -8.91
N VAL A 62 24.82 -30.42 -8.76
CA VAL A 62 26.13 -30.76 -9.35
C VAL A 62 27.00 -31.59 -8.38
N LYS A 63 26.62 -31.64 -7.10
CA LYS A 63 27.31 -32.39 -6.04
C LYS A 63 26.67 -33.76 -5.83
#